data_AF-A0A2D9N2V8-F1
#
_entry.id   AF-A0A2D9N2V8-F1
#
_cell.length_a   1.000
_cell.length_b   1.000
_cell.length_c   1.000
_cell.angle_alpha   90.00
_cell.angle_beta   90.00
_cell.angle_gamma   90.00
#
_symmetry.space_group_name_H-M   'P 1'
#
loop_
_entity.id
_entity.type
_entity.pdbx_description
1 polymer ?
#
loop_
_entity_poly.entity_id
_entity_poly.type
_entity_poly.pdbx_seq_one_letter_code
_entity_poly.pdbx_strand_id
1 'polypeptide(L)'
;MYCLKRQEITMAKEQEMITDEKWTAWTNAIIEWGENFDSHLQTLVDAPEGQFEIDDEEMEANWATIQNKINRGNKRPARRNDLKKQIQEEGRKMPNWPHSRGAGSSLTPEQQAARDKFAAIARLAAIAEYQVFVENDATHLLVQRASKANQTEGEEFPSQEAFVEYREKAAKATATGYLSGKTAFWGAKDEEDNVLPFDFQQKIVRPIPVDKEE
;
A
#
# COMPACT_ATOMS: atom_id res chain seq x y z
N MET A 1 -30.46 -25.00 29.51
CA MET A 1 -30.16 -23.57 29.26
C MET A 1 -29.55 -23.52 27.86
N TYR A 2 -30.34 -23.13 26.86
CA TYR A 2 -29.93 -23.25 25.45
C TYR A 2 -29.07 -22.03 25.06
N CYS A 3 -27.82 -22.29 24.70
CA CYS A 3 -26.94 -21.32 24.05
C CYS A 3 -27.48 -21.02 22.65
N LEU A 4 -28.09 -19.84 22.48
CA LEU A 4 -28.43 -19.29 21.18
C LEU A 4 -27.13 -19.07 20.40
N LYS A 5 -27.01 -19.79 19.28
CA LYS A 5 -25.94 -19.65 18.29
C LYS A 5 -25.88 -18.18 17.87
N ARG A 6 -24.72 -17.56 18.10
CA ARG A 6 -24.31 -16.25 17.59
C ARG A 6 -24.01 -16.33 16.08
N GLN A 7 -24.92 -16.91 15.31
CA GLN A 7 -25.07 -16.57 13.91
C GLN A 7 -25.76 -15.21 13.88
N GLU A 8 -25.36 -14.32 12.98
CA GLU A 8 -25.77 -12.91 12.90
C GLU A 8 -24.88 -11.97 13.73
N ILE A 9 -23.80 -11.50 13.10
CA ILE A 9 -23.38 -10.09 12.90
C ILE A 9 -21.94 -10.15 12.35
N THR A 10 -21.74 -10.85 11.24
CA THR A 10 -20.94 -10.25 10.18
C THR A 10 -21.96 -9.47 9.36
N MET A 11 -22.29 -8.26 9.82
CA MET A 11 -22.85 -7.28 8.91
C MET A 11 -21.82 -7.17 7.79
N ALA A 12 -22.13 -7.78 6.65
CA ALA A 12 -21.54 -7.39 5.40
C ALA A 12 -21.63 -5.87 5.41
N LYS A 13 -20.49 -5.19 5.45
CA LYS A 13 -20.42 -3.76 5.13
C LYS A 13 -21.30 -3.61 3.90
N GLU A 14 -22.44 -2.94 4.01
CA GLU A 14 -23.21 -2.53 2.85
C GLU A 14 -22.24 -1.73 2.01
N GLN A 15 -21.69 -2.39 0.99
CA GLN A 15 -20.81 -1.74 0.05
C GLN A 15 -21.71 -0.76 -0.68
N GLU A 16 -21.58 0.53 -0.34
CA GLU A 16 -22.25 1.62 -1.02
C GLU A 16 -22.19 1.35 -2.53
N MET A 17 -23.36 1.18 -3.15
CA MET A 17 -23.44 0.88 -4.56
C MET A 17 -22.85 2.06 -5.33
N ILE A 18 -21.85 1.81 -6.18
CA ILE A 18 -21.24 2.86 -7.00
C ILE A 18 -22.33 3.41 -7.94
N THR A 19 -22.63 4.69 -7.80
CA THR A 19 -23.56 5.42 -8.66
C THR A 19 -23.08 5.43 -10.11
N ASP A 20 -23.99 5.62 -11.06
CA ASP A 20 -23.67 5.67 -12.49
C ASP A 20 -22.61 6.73 -12.77
N GLU A 21 -22.73 7.92 -12.18
CA GLU A 21 -21.76 9.01 -12.32
C GLU A 21 -20.37 8.64 -11.81
N LYS A 22 -20.28 8.03 -10.61
CA LYS A 22 -19.00 7.59 -10.04
C LYS A 22 -18.37 6.47 -10.88
N TRP A 23 -19.18 5.62 -11.50
CA TRP A 23 -18.71 4.53 -12.36
C TRP A 23 -18.20 5.04 -13.71
N THR A 24 -18.95 5.94 -14.36
CA THR A 24 -18.56 6.56 -15.62
C THR A 24 -17.31 7.41 -15.44
N ALA A 25 -17.26 8.28 -14.42
CA ALA A 25 -16.08 9.09 -14.12
C ALA A 25 -14.84 8.22 -13.87
N TRP A 26 -15.01 7.07 -13.21
CA TRP A 26 -13.91 6.13 -12.97
C TRP A 26 -13.48 5.38 -14.24
N THR A 27 -14.42 4.96 -15.09
CA THR A 27 -14.11 4.20 -16.31
C THR A 27 -13.61 5.08 -17.46
N ASN A 28 -13.90 6.38 -17.50
CA ASN A 28 -13.42 7.30 -18.54
C ASN A 28 -11.90 7.30 -18.66
N ALA A 29 -11.17 7.40 -17.54
CA ALA A 29 -9.71 7.35 -17.57
C ALA A 29 -9.15 6.03 -18.14
N ILE A 30 -9.90 4.93 -18.02
CA ILE A 30 -9.54 3.62 -18.61
C ILE A 30 -9.80 3.62 -20.11
N ILE A 31 -10.91 4.21 -20.53
CA ILE A 31 -11.28 4.33 -21.93
C ILE A 31 -10.24 5.20 -22.66
N GLU A 32 -9.86 6.35 -22.09
CA GLU A 32 -8.82 7.24 -22.60
C GLU A 32 -7.44 6.56 -22.69
N TRP A 33 -7.09 5.72 -21.70
CA TRP A 33 -5.90 4.88 -21.79
C TRP A 33 -5.98 3.88 -22.95
N GLY A 34 -7.14 3.25 -23.13
CA GLY A 34 -7.41 2.33 -24.23
C GLY A 34 -7.35 2.94 -25.62
N GLU A 35 -7.61 4.24 -25.76
CA GLU A 35 -7.46 4.97 -27.03
C GLU A 35 -5.99 5.07 -27.47
N ASN A 36 -5.05 4.91 -26.54
CA ASN A 36 -3.60 4.92 -26.79
C ASN A 36 -2.98 3.52 -26.68
N PHE A 37 -3.78 2.46 -26.79
CA PHE A 37 -3.35 1.07 -26.57
C PHE A 37 -2.13 0.66 -27.39
N ASP A 38 -2.07 1.04 -28.67
CA ASP A 38 -0.94 0.73 -29.56
C ASP A 38 0.37 1.37 -29.08
N SER A 39 0.30 2.59 -28.52
CA SER A 39 1.48 3.24 -27.93
C SER A 39 1.93 2.53 -26.65
N HIS A 40 1.02 1.87 -25.94
CA HIS A 40 1.35 1.10 -24.74
C HIS A 40 1.97 -0.25 -25.06
N LEU A 41 1.54 -0.90 -26.16
CA LEU A 41 2.21 -2.09 -26.71
C LEU A 41 3.65 -1.76 -27.13
N GLN A 42 3.85 -0.65 -27.86
CA GLN A 42 5.20 -0.21 -28.24
C GLN A 42 6.11 0.01 -27.02
N THR A 43 5.53 0.44 -25.88
CA THR A 43 6.28 0.58 -24.61
C THR A 43 6.77 -0.75 -24.06
N LEU A 44 6.09 -1.87 -24.32
CA LEU A 44 6.57 -3.20 -23.97
C LEU A 44 7.73 -3.66 -24.86
N VAL A 45 7.63 -3.39 -26.16
CA VAL A 45 8.65 -3.74 -27.16
C VAL A 45 9.97 -3.00 -26.92
N ASP A 46 9.88 -1.72 -26.55
CA ASP A 46 11.05 -0.87 -26.30
C ASP A 46 11.61 -0.99 -24.87
N ALA A 47 10.96 -1.76 -24.00
CA ALA A 47 11.38 -1.91 -22.61
C ALA A 47 12.63 -2.79 -22.47
N PRO A 48 13.60 -2.42 -21.61
CA PRO A 48 14.69 -3.32 -21.22
C PRO A 48 14.16 -4.65 -20.65
N GLU A 49 14.84 -5.75 -20.97
CA GLU A 49 14.47 -7.10 -20.53
C GLU A 49 14.17 -7.14 -19.02
N GLY A 50 13.00 -7.66 -18.66
CA GLY A 50 12.56 -7.83 -17.28
C GLY A 50 11.81 -6.66 -16.65
N GLN A 51 11.53 -5.57 -17.38
CA GLN A 51 10.72 -4.46 -16.85
C GLN A 51 9.22 -4.78 -16.78
N PHE A 52 8.73 -5.63 -17.67
CA PHE A 52 7.34 -6.09 -17.73
C PHE A 52 7.31 -7.62 -17.85
N GLU A 53 6.45 -8.27 -17.07
CA GLU A 53 6.27 -9.73 -17.07
C GLU A 53 5.22 -10.21 -18.09
N ILE A 54 4.60 -9.29 -18.83
CA ILE A 54 3.51 -9.55 -19.76
C ILE A 54 3.99 -9.42 -21.21
N ASP A 55 3.58 -10.34 -22.08
CA ASP A 55 3.79 -10.25 -23.53
C ASP A 55 2.61 -9.55 -24.25
N ASP A 56 2.79 -9.28 -25.54
CA ASP A 56 1.80 -8.55 -26.35
C ASP A 56 0.44 -9.28 -26.42
N GLU A 57 0.46 -10.62 -26.53
CA GLU A 57 -0.75 -11.45 -26.60
C GLU A 57 -1.53 -11.44 -25.28
N GLU A 58 -0.84 -11.55 -24.14
CA GLU A 58 -1.46 -11.47 -22.82
C GLU A 58 -2.00 -10.05 -22.55
N MET A 59 -1.33 -9.00 -23.05
CA MET A 59 -1.80 -7.63 -22.93
C MET A 59 -3.11 -7.39 -23.69
N GLU A 60 -3.22 -7.87 -24.93
CA GLU A 60 -4.47 -7.81 -25.72
C GLU A 60 -5.61 -8.59 -25.06
N ALA A 61 -5.33 -9.80 -24.56
CA ALA A 61 -6.32 -10.64 -23.88
C ALA A 61 -6.83 -9.98 -22.58
N ASN A 62 -5.92 -9.36 -21.82
CA ASN A 62 -6.28 -8.63 -20.60
C ASN A 62 -7.09 -7.37 -20.93
N TRP A 63 -6.78 -6.67 -22.02
CA TRP A 63 -7.55 -5.50 -22.45
C TRP A 63 -8.97 -5.85 -22.87
N ALA A 64 -9.14 -6.90 -23.68
CA ALA A 64 -10.46 -7.43 -24.04
C ALA A 64 -11.26 -7.84 -22.79
N THR A 65 -10.58 -8.40 -21.78
CA THR A 65 -11.19 -8.76 -20.50
C THR A 65 -11.66 -7.52 -19.72
N ILE A 66 -10.87 -6.45 -19.69
CA ILE A 66 -11.21 -5.17 -19.07
C ILE A 66 -12.42 -4.54 -19.75
N GLN A 67 -12.43 -4.45 -21.09
CA GLN A 67 -13.56 -3.92 -21.85
C GLN A 67 -14.86 -4.70 -21.56
N ASN A 68 -14.78 -6.03 -21.50
CA ASN A 68 -15.91 -6.88 -21.12
C ASN A 68 -16.40 -6.62 -19.69
N LYS A 69 -15.50 -6.40 -18.74
CA LYS A 69 -15.84 -6.07 -17.35
C LYS A 69 -16.48 -4.67 -17.23
N ILE A 70 -16.02 -3.69 -18.00
CA ILE A 70 -16.63 -2.34 -18.08
C ILE A 70 -18.07 -2.45 -18.59
N ASN A 71 -18.27 -3.15 -19.72
CA ASN A 71 -19.59 -3.39 -20.29
C ASN A 71 -20.55 -4.11 -19.33
N ARG A 72 -20.03 -5.07 -18.55
CA ARG A 72 -20.82 -5.74 -17.49
C ARG A 72 -21.17 -4.77 -16.35
N GLY A 73 -20.28 -3.86 -15.98
CA GLY A 73 -20.52 -2.86 -14.94
C GLY A 73 -21.53 -1.79 -15.35
N ASN A 74 -21.60 -1.46 -16.63
CA ASN A 74 -22.66 -0.60 -17.21
C ASN A 74 -24.03 -1.27 -17.07
N LYS A 75 -24.13 -2.58 -17.30
CA LYS A 75 -25.38 -3.35 -17.23
C LYS A 75 -25.79 -3.79 -15.81
N ARG A 76 -24.83 -3.92 -14.88
CA ARG A 76 -25.06 -4.48 -13.54
C ARG A 76 -24.46 -3.60 -12.43
N PRO A 77 -25.15 -2.53 -12.01
CA PRO A 77 -24.68 -1.62 -10.96
C PRO A 77 -24.27 -2.32 -9.65
N ALA A 78 -25.04 -3.34 -9.24
CA ALA A 78 -24.77 -4.12 -8.03
C ALA A 78 -23.40 -4.85 -8.04
N ARG A 79 -22.80 -5.09 -9.22
CA ARG A 79 -21.51 -5.79 -9.35
C ARG A 79 -20.32 -4.85 -9.58
N ARG A 80 -20.55 -3.53 -9.62
CA ARG A 80 -19.50 -2.55 -9.97
C ARG A 80 -18.32 -2.57 -9.02
N ASN A 81 -18.54 -2.75 -7.71
CA ASN A 81 -17.46 -2.86 -6.74
C ASN A 81 -16.54 -4.06 -7.00
N ASP A 82 -17.12 -5.22 -7.33
CA ASP A 82 -16.34 -6.42 -7.66
C ASP A 82 -15.66 -6.30 -9.01
N LEU A 83 -16.37 -5.80 -10.02
CA LEU A 83 -15.83 -5.58 -11.36
C LEU A 83 -14.70 -4.54 -11.35
N LYS A 84 -14.81 -3.49 -10.53
CA LYS A 84 -13.75 -2.51 -10.30
C LYS A 84 -12.46 -3.16 -9.79
N LYS A 85 -12.56 -4.07 -8.82
CA LYS A 85 -11.39 -4.81 -8.31
C LYS A 85 -10.78 -5.70 -9.39
N GLN A 86 -11.61 -6.44 -10.12
CA GLN A 86 -11.15 -7.32 -11.20
C GLN A 86 -10.55 -6.55 -12.37
N ILE A 87 -11.03 -5.34 -12.68
CA ILE A 87 -10.42 -4.47 -13.70
C ILE A 87 -9.07 -3.96 -13.21
N GLN A 88 -8.96 -3.57 -11.94
CA GLN A 88 -7.68 -3.16 -11.35
C GLN A 88 -6.65 -4.30 -11.29
N GLU A 89 -7.08 -5.55 -11.10
CA GLU A 89 -6.17 -6.71 -11.08
C GLU A 89 -5.54 -6.95 -12.45
N GLU A 90 -6.31 -6.93 -13.53
CA GLU A 90 -5.76 -7.09 -14.89
C GLU A 90 -4.94 -5.84 -15.30
N GLY A 91 -5.48 -4.65 -15.05
CA GLY A 91 -4.84 -3.40 -15.46
C GLY A 91 -3.49 -3.16 -14.79
N ARG A 92 -3.26 -3.70 -13.59
CA ARG A 92 -1.95 -3.62 -12.90
C ARG A 92 -0.80 -4.27 -13.67
N LYS A 93 -1.10 -5.23 -14.53
CA LYS A 93 -0.09 -5.91 -15.34
C LYS A 93 0.28 -5.09 -16.58
N MET A 94 -0.49 -4.06 -16.91
CA MET A 94 -0.31 -3.25 -18.11
C MET A 94 0.56 -2.02 -17.85
N PRO A 95 1.37 -1.60 -18.83
CA PRO A 95 2.16 -0.38 -18.73
C PRO A 95 1.27 0.86 -18.66
N ASN A 96 1.68 1.86 -17.87
CA ASN A 96 1.04 3.17 -17.78
C ASN A 96 -0.46 3.16 -17.40
N TRP A 97 -0.94 2.12 -16.72
CA TRP A 97 -2.34 1.98 -16.33
C TRP A 97 -2.87 3.19 -15.51
N PRO A 98 -4.03 3.77 -15.86
CA PRO A 98 -4.49 5.07 -15.37
C PRO A 98 -4.99 5.03 -13.92
N HIS A 99 -5.44 3.86 -13.46
CA HIS A 99 -5.80 3.64 -12.05
C HIS A 99 -4.65 2.99 -11.31
N SER A 100 -3.61 3.76 -11.08
CA SER A 100 -2.68 3.46 -10.01
C SER A 100 -3.45 3.47 -8.68
N ARG A 101 -3.05 2.62 -7.72
CA ARG A 101 -3.52 2.77 -6.33
C ARG A 101 -3.31 4.23 -5.95
N GLY A 102 -4.37 4.96 -5.56
CA GLY A 102 -4.21 6.30 -4.99
C GLY A 102 -3.10 6.25 -3.95
N ALA A 103 -2.02 7.00 -4.20
CA ALA A 103 -0.68 6.82 -3.62
C ALA A 103 -0.65 5.84 -2.44
N GLY A 104 -0.61 4.53 -2.74
CA GLY A 104 0.13 3.62 -1.88
C GLY A 104 1.57 3.84 -2.27
N SER A 105 2.13 5.00 -1.90
CA SER A 105 3.41 5.54 -2.40
C SER A 105 4.33 4.43 -2.89
N SER A 106 4.38 4.23 -4.20
CA SER A 106 5.46 3.45 -4.76
C SER A 106 6.69 4.32 -4.53
N LEU A 107 7.38 4.02 -3.44
CA LEU A 107 8.64 4.65 -3.11
C LEU A 107 9.54 4.53 -4.34
N THR A 108 10.23 5.59 -4.73
CA THR A 108 11.25 5.51 -5.79
C THR A 108 12.30 4.45 -5.42
N PRO A 109 13.07 3.90 -6.36
CA PRO A 109 14.12 2.91 -6.04
C PRO A 109 15.07 3.39 -4.93
N GLU A 110 15.40 4.68 -4.92
CA GLU A 110 16.22 5.31 -3.87
C GLU A 110 15.51 5.34 -2.51
N GLN A 111 14.22 5.68 -2.48
CA GLN A 111 13.41 5.65 -1.27
C GLN A 111 13.18 4.22 -0.76
N GLN A 112 13.07 3.22 -1.65
CA GLN A 112 13.02 1.80 -1.27
C GLN A 112 14.33 1.38 -0.61
N ALA A 113 15.48 1.72 -1.22
CA ALA A 113 16.79 1.47 -0.64
C ALA A 113 16.95 2.16 0.73
N ALA A 114 16.44 3.38 0.90
CA ALA A 114 16.44 4.08 2.18
C ALA A 114 15.57 3.38 3.24
N ARG A 115 14.33 2.97 2.87
CA ARG A 115 13.43 2.20 3.72
C ARG A 115 14.08 0.89 4.18
N ASP A 116 14.74 0.19 3.27
CA ASP A 116 15.31 -1.12 3.54
C ASP A 116 16.58 -1.00 4.39
N LYS A 117 17.40 0.04 4.20
CA LYS A 117 18.49 0.39 5.13
C LYS A 117 17.97 0.69 6.54
N PHE A 118 16.89 1.46 6.66
CA PHE A 118 16.27 1.76 7.95
C PHE A 118 15.78 0.48 8.64
N ALA A 119 15.15 -0.43 7.90
CA ALA A 119 14.70 -1.72 8.41
C ALA A 119 15.87 -2.61 8.87
N ALA A 120 16.98 -2.64 8.11
CA ALA A 120 18.17 -3.40 8.48
C ALA A 120 18.80 -2.89 9.79
N ILE A 121 18.88 -1.57 9.98
CA ILE A 121 19.35 -0.96 11.22
C ILE A 121 18.42 -1.32 12.38
N ALA A 122 17.10 -1.20 12.18
CA ALA A 122 16.11 -1.55 13.20
C ALA A 122 16.18 -3.03 13.59
N ARG A 123 16.46 -3.92 12.64
CA ARG A 123 16.68 -5.35 12.88
C ARG A 123 17.88 -5.58 13.81
N LEU A 124 19.01 -4.95 13.54
CA LEU A 124 20.22 -5.04 14.39
C LEU A 124 19.95 -4.49 15.80
N ALA A 125 19.28 -3.35 15.90
CA ALA A 125 18.90 -2.77 17.18
C ALA A 125 17.94 -3.68 17.97
N ALA A 126 16.95 -4.30 17.31
CA ALA A 126 16.02 -5.22 17.95
C ALA A 126 16.70 -6.50 18.44
N ILE A 127 17.72 -6.99 17.73
CA ILE A 127 18.55 -8.12 18.19
C ILE A 127 19.26 -7.76 19.49
N ALA A 128 19.92 -6.60 19.54
CA ALA A 128 20.62 -6.13 20.73
C ALA A 128 19.64 -5.86 21.90
N GLU A 129 18.49 -5.24 21.61
CA GLU A 129 17.40 -5.00 22.57
C GLU A 129 16.98 -6.32 23.21
N TYR A 130 16.66 -7.34 22.41
CA TYR A 130 16.26 -8.66 22.90
C TYR A 130 17.34 -9.29 23.80
N GLN A 131 18.61 -9.21 23.39
CA GLN A 131 19.73 -9.75 24.17
C GLN A 131 19.83 -9.10 25.55
N VAL A 132 19.68 -7.77 25.64
CA VAL A 132 19.68 -7.06 26.93
C VAL A 132 18.55 -7.55 27.84
N PHE A 133 17.34 -7.78 27.30
CA PHE A 133 16.24 -8.31 28.10
C PHE A 133 16.49 -9.75 28.57
N VAL A 134 17.10 -10.61 27.73
CA VAL A 134 17.49 -11.97 28.12
C VAL A 134 18.53 -11.96 29.22
N GLU A 135 19.59 -11.15 29.07
CA GLU A 135 20.69 -11.05 30.05
C GLU A 135 20.22 -10.56 31.42
N ASN A 136 19.10 -9.84 31.48
CA ASN A 136 18.51 -9.30 32.71
C ASN A 136 17.24 -10.05 33.16
N ASP A 137 16.96 -11.23 32.60
CA ASP A 137 15.78 -12.06 32.92
C ASP A 137 14.43 -11.30 32.83
N ALA A 138 14.35 -10.39 31.86
CA ALA A 138 13.26 -9.44 31.68
C ALA A 138 12.47 -9.66 30.37
N THR A 139 12.58 -10.85 29.76
CA THR A 139 11.91 -11.18 28.48
C THR A 139 10.39 -11.07 28.54
N HIS A 140 9.79 -11.20 29.73
CA HIS A 140 8.35 -11.02 29.97
C HIS A 140 7.85 -9.60 29.66
N LEU A 141 8.74 -8.62 29.52
CA LEU A 141 8.40 -7.26 29.09
C LEU A 141 8.31 -7.12 27.56
N LEU A 142 8.79 -8.12 26.81
CA LEU A 142 8.72 -8.17 25.36
C LEU A 142 7.38 -8.76 24.92
N VAL A 143 6.34 -7.91 24.92
CA VAL A 143 4.97 -8.31 24.61
C VAL A 143 4.42 -7.62 23.35
N GLN A 144 3.57 -8.35 22.64
CA GLN A 144 2.75 -7.83 21.57
C GLN A 144 1.67 -6.91 22.14
N ARG A 145 1.27 -5.91 21.35
CA ARG A 145 0.21 -4.99 21.76
C ARG A 145 -1.15 -5.68 21.73
N ALA A 146 -1.87 -5.63 22.84
CA ALA A 146 -3.28 -6.02 22.89
C ALA A 146 -4.11 -5.21 21.87
N SER A 147 -5.00 -5.88 21.14
CA SER A 147 -5.87 -5.23 20.16
C SER A 147 -7.32 -5.25 20.64
N LYS A 148 -7.84 -4.07 21.00
CA LYS A 148 -9.26 -3.88 21.33
C LYS A 148 -10.16 -4.21 20.13
N ALA A 149 -9.70 -3.92 18.91
CA ALA A 149 -10.43 -4.20 17.68
C ALA A 149 -10.53 -5.71 17.39
N ASN A 150 -9.48 -6.47 17.70
CA ASN A 150 -9.44 -7.92 17.46
C ASN A 150 -9.73 -8.76 18.70
N GLN A 151 -10.05 -8.12 19.84
CA GLN A 151 -10.28 -8.76 21.14
C GLN A 151 -9.15 -9.74 21.53
N THR A 152 -7.90 -9.35 21.31
CA THR A 152 -6.71 -10.15 21.64
C THR A 152 -5.93 -9.50 22.77
N GLU A 153 -5.47 -10.33 23.70
CA GLU A 153 -4.56 -9.92 24.77
C GLU A 153 -3.15 -9.70 24.21
N GLY A 154 -2.32 -8.96 24.96
CA GLY A 154 -0.92 -8.81 24.60
C GLY A 154 -0.18 -10.07 25.02
N GLU A 155 0.39 -10.79 24.05
CA GLU A 155 1.12 -12.03 24.30
C GLU A 155 2.63 -11.80 24.17
N GLU A 156 3.43 -12.53 24.94
CA GLU A 156 4.88 -12.53 24.80
C GLU A 156 5.30 -12.98 23.39
N PHE A 157 6.43 -12.46 22.90
CA PHE A 157 6.98 -12.95 21.65
C PHE A 157 7.53 -14.39 21.82
N PRO A 158 7.15 -15.33 20.93
CA PRO A 158 7.51 -16.74 21.08
C PRO A 158 9.00 -17.02 20.83
N SER A 159 9.71 -16.08 20.19
CA SER A 159 11.15 -16.17 19.96
C SER A 159 11.75 -14.79 19.67
N GLN A 160 13.08 -14.73 19.66
CA GLN A 160 13.83 -13.55 19.21
C GLN A 160 13.48 -13.17 17.77
N GLU A 161 13.36 -14.14 16.86
CA GLU A 161 13.02 -13.90 15.46
C GLU A 161 11.65 -13.24 15.32
N ALA A 162 10.66 -13.70 16.08
CA ALA A 162 9.32 -13.13 16.06
C ALA A 162 9.31 -11.68 16.56
N PHE A 163 10.07 -11.37 17.62
CA PHE A 163 10.25 -10.00 18.11
C PHE A 163 10.93 -9.12 17.07
N VAL A 164 12.04 -9.59 16.50
CA VAL A 164 12.84 -8.85 15.52
C VAL A 164 12.03 -8.58 14.24
N GLU A 165 11.30 -9.57 13.74
CA GLU A 165 10.44 -9.41 12.56
C GLU A 165 9.33 -8.39 12.80
N TYR A 166 8.70 -8.43 13.98
CA TYR A 166 7.69 -7.44 14.36
C TYR A 166 8.27 -6.01 14.36
N ARG A 167 9.46 -5.82 14.95
CA ARG A 167 10.14 -4.52 15.00
C ARG A 167 10.58 -4.05 13.62
N GLU A 168 11.09 -4.95 12.79
CA GLU A 168 11.47 -4.66 11.41
C GLU A 168 10.26 -4.23 10.57
N LYS A 169 9.12 -4.93 10.70
CA LYS A 169 7.88 -4.60 10.00
C LYS A 169 7.32 -3.24 10.44
N ALA A 170 7.35 -2.95 11.74
CA ALA A 170 6.97 -1.63 12.26
C ALA A 170 7.89 -0.53 11.72
N ALA A 171 9.20 -0.77 11.69
CA ALA A 171 10.18 0.16 11.13
C ALA A 171 9.95 0.43 9.64
N LYS A 172 9.68 -0.60 8.83
CA LYS A 172 9.31 -0.45 7.41
C LYS A 172 8.05 0.38 7.23
N ALA A 173 7.02 0.16 8.05
CA ALA A 173 5.78 0.93 8.00
C ALA A 173 6.01 2.41 8.34
N THR A 174 6.79 2.68 9.39
CA THR A 174 7.18 4.03 9.79
C THR A 174 8.00 4.74 8.70
N ALA A 175 9.05 4.10 8.19
CA ALA A 175 9.86 4.63 7.10
C ALA A 175 9.07 4.85 5.81
N THR A 176 8.09 3.97 5.52
CA THR A 176 7.20 4.18 4.38
C THR A 176 6.31 5.41 4.61
N GLY A 177 5.71 5.56 5.80
CA GLY A 177 4.90 6.75 6.13
C GLY A 177 5.68 8.04 5.93
N TYR A 178 6.91 8.05 6.42
CA TYR A 178 7.90 9.10 6.22
C TYR A 178 8.17 9.40 4.74
N LEU A 179 8.68 8.44 3.98
CA LEU A 179 9.09 8.65 2.58
C LEU A 179 7.90 8.86 1.62
N SER A 180 6.70 8.41 2.00
CA SER A 180 5.48 8.48 1.18
C SER A 180 4.85 9.86 1.06
N GLY A 181 5.35 10.86 1.80
CA GLY A 181 4.74 12.20 1.87
C GLY A 181 3.37 12.27 2.56
N LYS A 182 2.77 11.14 2.97
CA LYS A 182 1.49 11.13 3.74
C LYS A 182 1.61 11.79 5.10
N THR A 183 2.80 11.70 5.69
CA THR A 183 3.25 12.65 6.70
C THR A 183 4.17 13.63 5.96
N ALA A 184 3.75 14.88 5.82
CA ALA A 184 4.40 15.97 5.09
C ALA A 184 5.82 16.35 5.60
N PHE A 185 6.80 15.44 5.56
CA PHE A 185 8.02 15.59 6.36
C PHE A 185 9.33 15.11 5.73
N TRP A 186 9.36 14.71 4.45
CA TRP A 186 10.57 14.08 3.86
C TRP A 186 11.02 14.63 2.51
N GLY A 187 10.62 15.85 2.19
CA GLY A 187 11.45 16.75 1.40
C GLY A 187 11.78 17.91 2.32
N ALA A 188 13.06 18.21 2.52
CA ALA A 188 13.39 19.58 2.91
C ALA A 188 12.74 20.46 1.83
N LYS A 189 11.85 21.36 2.23
CA LYS A 189 11.34 22.34 1.29
C LYS A 189 12.23 23.57 1.38
N ASP A 190 12.56 24.17 0.24
CA ASP A 190 13.20 25.48 0.25
C ASP A 190 12.20 26.54 0.74
N GLU A 191 12.66 27.79 0.87
CA GLU A 191 11.81 28.91 1.31
C GLU A 191 10.65 29.20 0.34
N GLU A 192 10.66 28.59 -0.85
CA GLU A 192 9.65 28.70 -1.90
C GLU A 192 8.72 27.46 -1.98
N ASP A 193 8.78 26.57 -0.99
CA ASP A 193 7.96 25.36 -0.86
C ASP A 193 8.26 24.24 -1.90
N ASN A 194 9.40 24.32 -2.62
CA ASN A 194 9.82 23.30 -3.58
C ASN A 194 10.43 22.08 -2.86
N VAL A 195 10.13 20.88 -3.34
CA VAL A 195 10.66 19.63 -2.77
C VAL A 195 12.15 19.48 -3.13
N LEU A 196 13.04 19.54 -2.14
CA LEU A 196 14.46 19.24 -2.33
C LEU A 196 14.68 17.73 -2.50
N PRO A 197 15.67 17.31 -3.32
CA PRO A 197 16.05 15.91 -3.46
C PRO A 197 16.50 15.32 -2.13
N PHE A 198 16.13 14.05 -1.91
CA PHE A 198 16.40 13.31 -0.67
C PHE A 198 17.91 13.05 -0.50
N ASP A 199 18.48 13.50 0.62
CA ASP A 199 19.88 13.25 0.99
C ASP A 199 19.97 12.65 2.41
N PHE A 200 20.72 11.56 2.54
CA PHE A 200 20.94 10.82 3.79
C PHE A 200 21.70 11.60 4.87
N GLN A 201 22.39 12.70 4.51
CA GLN A 201 23.13 13.51 5.47
C GLN A 201 22.34 14.70 6.02
N GLN A 202 21.15 14.97 5.48
CA GLN A 202 20.36 16.13 5.91
C GLN A 202 19.67 15.89 7.24
N LYS A 203 19.73 16.90 8.12
CA LYS A 203 19.02 16.88 9.41
C LYS A 203 17.52 16.95 9.15
N ILE A 204 16.78 15.98 9.66
CA ILE A 204 15.32 15.96 9.56
C ILE A 204 14.75 17.04 10.48
N VAL A 205 14.00 17.97 9.91
CA VAL A 205 13.22 18.97 10.67
C VAL A 205 11.77 18.55 10.67
N ARG A 206 11.16 18.44 11.85
CA ARG A 206 9.72 18.24 12.00
C ARG A 206 9.05 19.61 12.13
N PRO A 207 8.40 20.18 11.09
CA PRO A 207 7.48 21.29 11.29
C PRO A 207 6.52 21.03 12.45
N ILE A 208 6.36 22.05 13.29
CA ILE A 208 5.35 22.08 14.33
C ILE A 208 4.00 22.07 13.61
N PRO A 209 3.09 21.12 13.91
CA PRO A 209 1.76 21.16 13.32
C PRO A 209 1.11 22.49 13.67
N VAL A 210 0.76 23.27 12.66
CA VAL A 210 -0.07 24.46 12.85
C VAL A 210 -1.45 23.91 13.22
N ASP A 211 -1.87 24.17 14.46
CA ASP A 211 -3.23 23.86 14.88
C ASP A 211 -4.18 24.57 13.90
N LYS A 212 -5.08 23.80 13.28
CA LYS A 212 -6.11 24.37 12.44
C LYS A 212 -6.98 25.22 13.36
N GLU A 213 -6.91 26.54 13.22
CA GLU A 213 -7.86 27.44 13.86
C GLU A 213 -9.29 27.00 13.48
N GLU A 214 -10.12 26.83 14.50
CA GLU A 214 -11.53 26.39 14.42
C GLU A 214 -12.43 27.38 13.67
#